data_AF-A0A971EPS8-F1
#
_entry.id   AF-A0A971EPS8-F1
#
_cell.length_a   1.000
_cell.length_b   1.000
_cell.length_c   1.000
_cell.angle_alpha   90.00
_cell.angle_beta   90.00
_cell.angle_gamma   90.00
#
_symmetry.space_group_name_H-M   'P 1'
#
loop_
_entity.id
_entity.type
_entity.pdbx_description
1 polymer ?
#
loop_
_entity_poly.entity_id
_entity_poly.type
_entity_poly.pdbx_seq_one_letter_code
_entity_poly.pdbx_strand_id
1 'polypeptide(L)'
;MHKIAAMGDKDSILGFKAIGFDIFPTGPIEELPGLLTKIVEDGYSLIYITEDTAVHISEEISRYRSSYFPAIILIPGTKGSLGIGMKAVKESVEKAVGADILSQND
;
A
#
# COMPACT_ATOMS: atom_id res chain seq x y z
N MET A 1 -20.51 0.91 -7.06
CA MET A 1 -20.06 0.85 -5.65
C MET A 1 -18.57 0.58 -5.69
N HIS A 2 -17.76 1.39 -5.03
CA HIS A 2 -16.30 1.29 -5.07
C HIS A 2 -15.83 0.17 -4.12
N LYS A 3 -15.09 -0.82 -4.64
CA LYS A 3 -14.58 -1.94 -3.85
C LYS A 3 -13.28 -1.57 -3.16
N ILE A 4 -13.07 -2.09 -1.95
CA ILE A 4 -11.87 -1.85 -1.15
C ILE A 4 -11.19 -3.18 -0.87
N ALA A 5 -9.89 -3.25 -1.12
CA ALA A 5 -9.06 -4.42 -0.89
C ALA A 5 -8.07 -4.16 0.25
N ALA A 6 -7.74 -5.22 1.00
CA ALA A 6 -6.57 -5.27 1.87
C ALA A 6 -5.67 -6.43 1.44
N MET A 7 -4.40 -6.16 1.16
CA MET A 7 -3.39 -7.12 0.74
C MET A 7 -2.25 -7.13 1.75
N GLY A 8 -1.87 -8.30 2.25
CA GLY A 8 -0.81 -8.41 3.25
C GLY A 8 -0.82 -9.74 3.98
N ASP A 9 -0.02 -9.83 5.04
CA ASP A 9 -0.04 -11.03 5.89
C ASP A 9 -1.43 -11.23 6.49
N LYS A 10 -1.86 -12.49 6.56
CA LYS A 10 -3.24 -12.85 6.93
C LYS A 10 -3.63 -12.29 8.30
N ASP A 11 -2.70 -12.27 9.24
CA ASP A 11 -2.98 -11.87 10.62
C ASP A 11 -3.18 -10.35 10.72
N SER A 12 -2.45 -9.55 9.92
CA SER A 12 -2.67 -8.10 9.81
C SER A 12 -4.00 -7.73 9.16
N ILE A 13 -4.40 -8.45 8.11
CA ILE A 13 -5.51 -7.99 7.26
C ILE A 13 -6.87 -8.60 7.61
N LEU A 14 -6.92 -9.68 8.41
CA LEU A 14 -8.16 -10.41 8.70
C LEU A 14 -9.25 -9.52 9.32
N GLY A 15 -8.85 -8.55 10.16
CA GLY A 15 -9.77 -7.62 10.80
C GLY A 15 -10.57 -6.76 9.81
N PHE A 16 -10.01 -6.44 8.65
CA PHE A 16 -10.68 -5.62 7.63
C PHE A 16 -11.89 -6.32 7.00
N LYS A 17 -11.95 -7.65 7.05
CA LYS A 17 -13.11 -8.41 6.57
C LYS A 17 -14.39 -8.07 7.35
N ALA A 18 -14.27 -7.75 8.64
CA ALA A 18 -15.41 -7.39 9.48
C ALA A 18 -16.09 -6.07 9.06
N ILE A 19 -15.34 -5.18 8.39
CA ILE A 19 -15.84 -3.89 7.88
C ILE A 19 -16.12 -3.92 6.37
N GLY A 20 -16.12 -5.10 5.75
CA GLY A 20 -16.53 -5.30 4.36
C GLY A 20 -15.43 -5.11 3.32
N PHE A 21 -14.16 -5.17 3.71
CA PHE A 21 -13.06 -5.19 2.73
C PHE A 21 -12.87 -6.62 2.21
N ASP A 22 -12.52 -6.73 0.93
CA ASP A 22 -12.03 -7.99 0.39
C ASP A 22 -10.56 -8.16 0.77
N ILE A 23 -10.22 -9.30 1.36
CA ILE A 23 -8.87 -9.57 1.86
C ILE A 23 -8.12 -10.47 0.89
N PHE A 24 -6.85 -10.15 0.65
CA PHE A 24 -5.94 -10.84 -0.25
C PHE A 24 -4.65 -11.21 0.51
N PRO A 25 -4.65 -12.34 1.23
CA PRO A 25 -3.46 -12.81 1.93
C PRO A 25 -2.30 -12.99 0.96
N THR A 26 -1.12 -12.55 1.37
CA THR A 26 0.08 -12.65 0.54
C THR A 26 0.72 -14.03 0.61
N GLY A 27 1.19 -14.48 -0.55
CA GLY A 27 1.91 -15.75 -0.74
C GLY A 27 3.41 -15.52 -0.97
N PRO A 28 4.06 -16.38 -1.77
CA PRO A 28 5.45 -16.18 -2.20
C PRO A 28 5.68 -14.82 -2.86
N ILE A 29 6.89 -14.28 -2.72
CA ILE A 29 7.25 -12.95 -3.21
C ILE A 29 7.05 -12.84 -4.74
N GLU A 30 7.30 -13.93 -5.46
CA GLU A 30 7.20 -14.04 -6.90
C GLU A 30 5.76 -13.86 -7.41
N GLU A 31 4.75 -14.12 -6.56
CA GLU A 31 3.34 -14.02 -6.91
C GLU A 31 2.74 -12.64 -6.62
N LEU A 32 3.41 -11.80 -5.80
CA LEU A 32 2.89 -10.52 -5.35
C LEU A 32 2.58 -9.54 -6.50
N PRO A 33 3.43 -9.38 -7.53
CA PRO A 33 3.12 -8.52 -8.67
C PRO A 33 1.83 -8.93 -9.40
N GLY A 34 1.65 -10.24 -9.59
CA GLY A 34 0.47 -10.81 -10.23
C GLY A 34 -0.79 -10.60 -9.40
N LEU A 35 -0.69 -10.76 -8.07
CA LEU A 35 -1.79 -10.50 -7.16
C LEU A 35 -2.24 -9.03 -7.19
N LEU A 36 -1.30 -8.07 -7.11
CA LEU A 36 -1.63 -6.64 -7.21
C LEU A 36 -2.30 -6.32 -8.55
N THR A 37 -1.75 -6.84 -9.66
CA THR A 37 -2.31 -6.63 -11.00
C THR A 37 -3.74 -7.14 -11.09
N LYS A 38 -4.01 -8.34 -10.58
CA LYS A 38 -5.36 -8.90 -10.52
C LYS A 38 -6.32 -8.02 -9.72
N ILE A 39 -5.92 -7.54 -8.54
CA ILE A 39 -6.76 -6.66 -7.71
C ILE A 39 -7.07 -5.35 -8.47
N VAL A 40 -6.11 -4.80 -9.21
CA VAL A 40 -6.36 -3.61 -10.05
C VAL A 40 -7.35 -3.92 -11.18
N GLU A 41 -7.15 -5.02 -11.91
CA GLU A 41 -8.02 -5.44 -13.01
C GLU A 41 -9.45 -5.76 -12.56
N ASP A 42 -9.62 -6.25 -11.34
CA ASP A 42 -10.93 -6.51 -10.72
C ASP A 42 -11.68 -5.22 -10.32
N GLY A 43 -11.09 -4.04 -10.57
CA GLY A 43 -11.73 -2.73 -10.44
C GLY A 43 -11.81 -2.18 -9.02
N TYR A 44 -10.90 -2.60 -8.14
CA TYR A 44 -10.79 -2.02 -6.81
C TYR A 44 -10.28 -0.57 -6.89
N SER A 45 -10.91 0.32 -6.15
CA SER A 45 -10.56 1.75 -6.15
C SER A 45 -9.60 2.13 -5.03
N LEU A 46 -9.56 1.34 -3.96
CA LEU A 46 -8.71 1.55 -2.79
C LEU A 46 -8.11 0.22 -2.38
N ILE A 47 -6.78 0.18 -2.26
CA ILE A 47 -6.03 -1.02 -1.92
C ILE A 47 -5.11 -0.67 -0.76
N TYR A 48 -5.38 -1.24 0.40
CA TYR A 48 -4.46 -1.21 1.54
C TYR A 48 -3.42 -2.31 1.36
N ILE A 49 -2.14 -1.99 1.50
CA ILE A 49 -1.05 -2.95 1.38
C ILE A 49 -0.17 -2.84 2.63
N THR A 50 0.13 -3.96 3.29
CA THR A 50 1.06 -3.93 4.41
C THR A 50 2.47 -3.57 3.95
N GLU A 51 3.22 -2.79 4.73
CA GLU A 51 4.54 -2.28 4.34
C GLU A 51 5.56 -3.41 4.08
N ASP A 52 5.48 -4.51 4.83
CA ASP A 52 6.28 -5.72 4.64
C ASP A 52 6.00 -6.41 3.30
N THR A 53 4.79 -6.28 2.76
CA THR A 53 4.48 -6.73 1.40
C THR A 53 4.96 -5.70 0.37
N ALA A 54 4.68 -4.42 0.61
CA ALA A 54 4.94 -3.35 -0.34
C ALA A 54 6.43 -3.20 -0.69
N VAL A 55 7.34 -3.48 0.25
CA VAL A 55 8.79 -3.44 0.02
C VAL A 55 9.24 -4.35 -1.14
N HIS A 56 8.52 -5.45 -1.37
CA HIS A 56 8.85 -6.43 -2.40
C HIS A 56 8.30 -6.07 -3.79
N ILE A 57 7.34 -5.16 -3.88
CA ILE A 57 6.63 -4.79 -5.12
C ILE A 57 6.55 -3.26 -5.32
N SER A 58 7.55 -2.55 -4.83
CA SER A 58 7.57 -1.09 -4.86
C SER A 58 7.55 -0.51 -6.28
N GLU A 59 8.18 -1.20 -7.24
CA GLU A 59 8.16 -0.80 -8.65
C GLU A 59 6.76 -0.93 -9.25
N GLU A 60 6.05 -2.03 -8.99
CA GLU A 60 4.67 -2.26 -9.42
C GLU A 60 3.72 -1.21 -8.83
N ILE A 61 3.85 -0.91 -7.53
CA ILE A 61 3.05 0.12 -6.87
C ILE A 61 3.28 1.49 -7.51
N SER A 62 4.53 1.80 -7.88
CA SER A 62 4.90 3.09 -8.48
C SER A 62 4.18 3.37 -9.80
N ARG A 63 3.81 2.33 -10.55
CA ARG A 63 3.06 2.44 -11.83
C ARG A 63 1.69 3.11 -11.66
N TYR A 64 1.12 3.04 -10.45
CA TYR A 64 -0.19 3.60 -10.15
C TYR A 64 -0.13 4.99 -9.48
N ARG A 65 1.06 5.54 -9.16
CA ARG A 65 1.19 6.82 -8.44
C ARG A 65 0.54 8.02 -9.14
N SER A 66 0.48 8.00 -10.47
CA SER A 66 -0.12 9.07 -11.28
C SER A 66 -1.54 8.75 -11.73
N SER A 67 -2.05 7.57 -11.40
CA SER A 67 -3.39 7.12 -11.79
C SER A 67 -4.43 7.59 -10.78
N TYR A 68 -5.64 7.91 -11.26
CA TYR A 68 -6.75 8.26 -10.36
C TYR A 68 -7.22 7.06 -9.53
N PHE A 69 -7.23 5.86 -10.13
CA PHE A 69 -7.46 4.59 -9.46
C PHE A 69 -6.43 3.53 -9.88
N PRO A 70 -6.09 2.59 -8.98
CA PRO A 70 -6.48 2.55 -7.57
C PRO A 70 -5.65 3.52 -6.70
N ALA A 71 -6.21 3.98 -5.59
CA ALA A 71 -5.43 4.55 -4.51
C ALA A 71 -4.77 3.41 -3.71
N ILE A 72 -3.44 3.40 -3.63
CA ILE A 72 -2.68 2.38 -2.89
C ILE A 72 -2.17 3.01 -1.59
N ILE A 73 -2.60 2.48 -0.45
CA ILE A 73 -2.28 3.00 0.89
C ILE A 73 -1.44 1.97 1.64
N LEU A 74 -0.26 2.39 2.08
CA LEU A 74 0.62 1.54 2.88
C LEU A 74 0.20 1.57 4.36
N ILE A 75 0.13 0.40 4.98
CA ILE A 75 -0.22 0.23 6.41
C ILE A 75 0.83 -0.62 7.12
N PRO A 76 1.02 -0.46 8.44
CA PRO A 76 1.87 -1.37 9.20
C PRO A 76 1.32 -2.81 9.16
N GLY A 77 2.23 -3.78 9.19
CA GLY A 77 1.90 -5.18 9.41
C GLY A 77 2.02 -5.57 10.89
N THR A 78 1.93 -6.86 11.19
CA THR A 78 2.08 -7.42 12.55
C THR A 78 3.44 -7.12 13.19
N LYS A 79 4.48 -6.88 12.37
CA LYS A 79 5.84 -6.52 12.82
C LYS A 79 6.04 -5.01 13.02
N GLY A 80 5.00 -4.20 12.82
CA GLY A 80 5.07 -2.73 12.85
C GLY A 80 5.26 -2.12 11.46
N SER A 81 5.52 -0.80 11.44
CA SER A 81 5.83 -0.04 10.22
C SER A 81 7.31 -0.15 9.87
N LEU A 82 7.62 -0.18 8.58
CA LEU A 82 8.98 -0.07 8.04
C LEU A 82 9.33 1.40 7.69
N GLY A 83 8.44 2.34 7.97
CA GLY A 83 8.58 3.76 7.66
C GLY A 83 8.46 4.10 6.17
N ILE A 84 8.06 3.16 5.31
CA ILE A 84 8.04 3.33 3.85
C ILE A 84 7.02 4.41 3.46
N GLY A 85 5.84 4.37 4.06
CA GLY A 85 4.78 5.36 3.79
C GLY A 85 5.22 6.78 4.16
N MET A 86 5.78 6.96 5.36
CA MET A 86 6.24 8.27 5.83
C MET A 86 7.43 8.78 5.01
N LYS A 87 8.36 7.90 4.64
CA LYS A 87 9.47 8.24 3.75
C LYS A 87 8.96 8.74 2.40
N ALA A 88 7.98 8.06 1.80
CA ALA A 88 7.38 8.48 0.54
C ALA A 88 6.68 9.85 0.64
N VAL A 89 6.05 10.16 1.78
CA VAL A 89 5.47 11.48 2.06
C VAL A 89 6.57 12.53 2.13
N LYS A 90 7.62 12.29 2.92
CA LYS A 90 8.78 13.18 3.04
C LYS A 90 9.43 13.49 1.68
N GLU A 91 9.71 12.46 0.88
CA GLU A 91 10.26 12.62 -0.48
C GLU A 91 9.33 13.44 -1.38
N SER A 92 8.02 13.26 -1.27
CA SER A 92 7.05 14.01 -2.06
C SER A 92 7.01 15.49 -1.65
N VAL A 93 7.12 15.77 -0.35
CA VAL A 93 7.18 17.12 0.20
C VAL A 93 8.48 17.82 -0.21
N GLU A 94 9.63 17.16 -0.05
CA GLU A 94 10.92 17.69 -0.49
C GLU A 94 10.93 18.00 -1.98
N LYS A 95 10.36 17.13 -2.82
CA LYS A 95 10.24 17.35 -4.25
C LYS A 95 9.35 18.55 -4.61
N ALA A 96 8.27 18.76 -3.85
CA ALA A 96 7.29 19.81 -4.12
C ALA A 96 7.74 21.18 -3.59
N VAL A 97 8.35 21.22 -2.41
CA VAL A 97 8.69 22.45 -1.67
C VAL A 97 10.18 22.81 -1.82
N GLY A 98 11.03 21.83 -2.16
CA GLY A 98 12.49 22.00 -2.23
C GLY A 98 13.19 21.93 -0.88
N ALA A 99 12.46 21.60 0.19
CA ALA A 99 12.99 21.50 1.55
C ALA A 99 12.25 20.44 2.36
N ASP A 100 12.96 19.85 3.31
CA ASP A 100 12.38 18.99 4.32
C ASP A 100 11.72 19.82 5.42
N ILE A 101 10.41 20.00 5.29
CA ILE A 101 9.60 20.74 6.26
C ILE A 101 8.97 19.83 7.32
N LEU A 102 9.11 18.51 7.21
CA LEU A 102 8.48 17.55 8.13
C LEU A 102 9.41 17.17 9.28
N SER A 103 10.73 17.19 9.08
CA SER A 103 11.70 16.87 10.14
C SER A 103 11.96 17.99 11.15
N GLN A 104 11.22 19.11 11.10
CA GLN A 104 11.37 20.21 12.07
C GLN A 104 10.56 20.01 13.38
N ASN A 105 9.81 18.90 13.52
CA ASN A 105 8.93 18.65 14.66
C ASN A 105 9.28 17.39 15.49
N ASP A 106 10.51 16.86 15.36
CA ASP A 106 11.05 15.81 16.25
C ASP A 106 11.93 16.39 17.36
#